data_AF-A0A0T6BES7-F1
#
_entry.id   AF-A0A0T6BES7-F1
#
_cell.length_a   1.000
_cell.length_b   1.000
_cell.length_c   1.000
_cell.angle_alpha   90.00
_cell.angle_beta   90.00
_cell.angle_gamma   90.00
#
_symmetry.space_group_name_H-M   'P 1'
#
loop_
_entity.id
_entity.type
_entity.pdbx_description
1 polymer ?
#
loop_
_entity_poly.entity_id
_entity_poly.type
_entity_poly.pdbx_seq_one_letter_code
_entity_poly.pdbx_strand_id
1 'polypeptide(L)'
;MIACISPSSRDYDETLSTLRYANRAKNIHNKPKINEDPKDTMLRQYQLEIERLKQLLESRLSTPLHVEDLTSQSEVVEAPQSQTCIDLDAQRDRLIEKYETEMAKLKDLHECEKNEKESILKQIESIKDEYKKNIDALNEQMCKREEVKIASKEEILRRIEILKASMIGGEKANDKELSEKRRKKKLAAERRLSAIAHVLAKIEMNEDREILQNQYKDISQELELKSDILRKYRYKVRALEKDIKDLQSEFEREREDYLESIRKQDMNIKLLSQISEKLAENMKKECNYRDLESIKEQAVWLEDSQKFKLPELIVHR
;
A
#
# COMPACT_ATOMS: atom_id res chain seq x y z
N MET A 1 12.20 13.17 17.87
CA MET A 1 12.17 14.29 16.90
C MET A 1 11.57 15.50 17.60
N ILE A 2 12.15 16.69 17.41
CA ILE A 2 11.58 17.96 17.89
C ILE A 2 11.44 18.85 16.65
N ALA A 3 10.22 19.30 16.37
CA ALA A 3 9.93 20.24 15.28
C ALA A 3 10.02 21.67 15.81
N CYS A 4 10.92 22.48 15.25
CA CYS A 4 11.06 23.89 15.59
C CYS A 4 10.37 24.73 14.52
N ILE A 5 9.44 25.60 14.93
CA ILE A 5 8.63 26.41 14.01
C ILE A 5 8.65 27.88 14.40
N SER A 6 8.48 28.75 13.40
CA SER A 6 8.36 30.20 13.59
C SER A 6 6.87 30.58 13.69
N PRO A 7 6.47 31.48 14.61
CA PRO A 7 5.10 31.97 14.69
C PRO A 7 4.78 33.05 13.64
N SER A 8 5.75 33.47 12.83
CA SER A 8 5.58 34.52 11.83
C SER A 8 4.67 34.07 10.68
N SER A 9 3.78 34.95 10.22
CA SER A 9 2.93 34.68 9.06
C SER A 9 3.70 34.57 7.74
N ARG A 10 4.93 35.09 7.68
CA ARG A 10 5.80 34.98 6.49
C ARG A 10 6.35 33.57 6.29
N ASP A 11 6.48 32.82 7.38
CA ASP A 11 7.06 31.48 7.38
C ASP A 11 5.96 30.41 7.37
N TYR A 12 4.75 30.76 6.92
CA TYR A 12 3.58 29.89 6.97
C TYR A 12 3.80 28.58 6.20
N ASP A 13 4.34 28.68 4.97
CA ASP A 13 4.56 27.51 4.12
C ASP A 13 5.63 26.58 4.72
N GLU A 14 6.74 27.12 5.22
CA GLU A 14 7.80 26.37 5.91
C GLU A 14 7.31 25.71 7.21
N THR A 15 6.51 26.45 7.97
CA THR A 15 5.90 25.95 9.22
C THR A 15 4.93 24.81 8.93
N LEU A 16 4.11 24.94 7.89
CA LEU A 16 3.17 23.90 7.47
C LEU A 16 3.91 22.65 6.99
N SER A 17 4.95 22.79 6.18
CA SER A 17 5.81 21.69 5.72
C SER A 17 6.48 20.97 6.89
N THR A 18 7.01 21.71 7.86
CA THR A 18 7.64 21.16 9.08
C THR A 18 6.64 20.37 9.93
N LEU A 19 5.42 20.90 10.13
CA LEU A 19 4.36 20.23 10.88
C LEU A 19 3.86 18.97 10.17
N ARG A 20 3.72 19.01 8.84
CA ARG A 20 3.38 17.83 8.03
C ARG A 20 4.44 16.75 8.17
N TYR A 21 5.72 17.10 8.08
CA TYR A 21 6.81 16.16 8.31
C TYR A 21 6.76 15.56 9.72
N ALA A 22 6.54 16.37 10.75
CA ALA A 22 6.40 15.89 12.13
C ALA A 22 5.24 14.91 12.31
N ASN A 23 4.11 15.17 11.65
CA ASN A 23 2.96 14.26 11.67
C ASN A 23 3.28 12.92 10.97
N ARG A 24 4.00 12.94 9.84
CA ARG A 24 4.47 11.71 9.16
C ARG A 24 5.46 10.95 10.04
N ALA A 25 6.42 11.64 10.64
CA ALA A 25 7.45 11.05 11.51
C ALA A 25 6.86 10.41 12.76
N LYS A 26 5.76 10.96 13.30
CA LYS A 26 4.99 10.36 14.41
C LYS A 26 4.49 8.94 14.08
N ASN A 27 4.22 8.66 12.82
CA ASN A 27 3.70 7.36 12.37
C ASN A 27 4.81 6.33 12.08
N ILE A 28 6.08 6.67 12.27
CA ILE A 28 7.20 5.74 12.10
C ILE A 28 7.29 4.85 13.33
N HIS A 29 7.16 3.54 13.13
CA HIS A 29 7.22 2.53 14.20
C HIS A 29 8.58 1.84 14.19
N ASN A 30 9.41 2.11 15.20
CA ASN A 30 10.68 1.41 15.37
C ASN A 30 10.47 0.14 16.19
N LYS A 31 11.23 -0.91 15.86
CA LYS A 31 11.35 -2.14 16.67
C LYS A 31 12.69 -2.09 17.42
N PRO A 32 12.77 -1.43 18.59
CA PRO A 32 14.03 -1.36 19.32
C PRO A 32 14.48 -2.77 19.70
N LYS A 33 15.73 -3.10 19.39
CA LYS A 33 16.39 -4.33 19.81
C LYS A 33 17.55 -3.95 20.71
N ILE A 34 17.81 -4.78 21.72
CA ILE A 34 19.02 -4.64 22.51
C ILE A 34 20.19 -4.95 21.56
N ASN A 35 21.12 -4.01 21.46
CA ASN A 35 22.34 -4.24 20.69
C ASN A 35 23.17 -5.27 21.46
N GLU A 36 23.04 -6.54 21.08
CA GLU A 36 23.88 -7.64 21.53
C GLU A 36 25.16 -7.65 20.69
N ASP A 37 26.27 -8.10 21.28
CA ASP A 37 27.53 -8.21 20.55
C ASP A 37 27.40 -9.24 19.42
N PRO A 38 27.96 -8.98 18.22
CA PRO A 38 27.80 -9.86 17.06
C PRO A 38 28.37 -11.26 17.32
N LYS A 39 29.35 -11.37 18.23
CA LYS A 39 29.92 -12.65 18.68
C LYS A 39 28.91 -13.45 19.50
N ASP A 40 28.19 -12.81 20.42
CA ASP A 40 27.21 -13.45 21.29
C ASP A 40 25.95 -13.85 20.51
N THR A 41 25.53 -13.03 19.54
CA THR A 41 24.45 -13.39 18.60
C THR A 41 24.83 -14.63 17.76
N MET A 42 26.06 -14.68 17.24
CA MET A 42 26.54 -15.85 16.47
C MET A 42 26.61 -17.11 17.35
N LEU A 43 27.15 -17.01 18.57
CA LEU A 43 27.23 -18.14 19.48
C LEU A 43 25.83 -18.70 19.80
N ARG A 44 24.84 -17.84 20.03
CA ARG A 44 23.45 -18.24 20.28
C ARG A 44 22.81 -18.89 19.05
N GLN A 45 23.02 -18.34 17.86
CA GLN A 45 22.54 -18.95 16.61
C GLN A 45 23.18 -20.32 16.37
N TYR A 46 24.50 -20.44 16.58
CA TYR A 46 25.18 -21.72 16.46
C TYR A 46 24.70 -22.75 17.47
N GLN A 47 24.44 -22.36 18.71
CA GLN A 47 23.88 -23.27 19.72
C GLN A 47 22.49 -23.78 19.31
N LEU A 48 21.61 -22.89 18.85
CA LEU A 48 20.28 -23.25 18.36
C LEU A 48 20.33 -24.15 17.11
N GLU A 49 21.24 -23.85 16.18
CA GLU A 49 21.41 -24.66 14.97
C GLU A 49 22.01 -26.03 15.29
N ILE A 50 22.96 -26.11 16.23
CA ILE A 50 23.48 -27.40 16.73
C ILE A 50 22.36 -28.22 17.36
N GLU A 51 21.50 -27.60 18.17
CA GLU A 51 20.35 -28.29 18.80
C GLU A 51 19.35 -28.78 17.75
N ARG A 52 19.02 -27.93 16.77
CA ARG A 52 18.15 -28.28 15.65
C ARG A 52 18.73 -29.41 14.81
N LEU A 53 20.02 -29.36 14.46
CA LEU A 53 20.69 -30.39 13.67
C LEU A 53 20.80 -31.71 14.44
N LYS A 54 21.02 -31.67 15.75
CA LYS A 54 20.95 -32.86 16.62
C LYS A 54 19.56 -33.49 16.58
N GLN A 55 18.49 -32.69 16.73
CA GLN A 55 17.11 -33.17 16.59
C GLN A 55 16.85 -33.74 15.19
N LEU A 56 17.37 -33.10 14.14
CA LEU A 56 17.20 -33.56 12.76
C LEU A 56 17.94 -34.89 12.53
N LEU A 57 19.15 -35.05 13.06
CA LEU A 57 19.91 -36.30 12.98
C LEU A 57 19.24 -37.43 13.77
N GLU A 58 18.74 -37.13 14.96
CA GLU A 58 17.90 -38.07 15.73
C GLU A 58 16.67 -38.49 14.91
N SER A 59 16.04 -37.57 14.17
CA SER A 59 14.90 -37.87 13.29
C SER A 59 15.28 -38.54 11.96
N ARG A 60 16.52 -38.41 11.48
CA ARG A 60 16.96 -38.93 10.17
C ARG A 60 17.61 -40.30 10.26
N LEU A 61 18.11 -40.70 11.43
CA LEU A 61 18.55 -42.07 11.71
C LEU A 61 17.42 -43.12 11.59
N SER A 62 16.17 -42.70 11.39
CA SER A 62 15.01 -43.59 11.15
C SER A 62 14.68 -43.91 9.68
N THR A 63 15.35 -43.35 8.66
CA THR A 63 15.02 -43.69 7.24
C THR A 63 16.19 -43.48 6.27
N PRO A 64 16.62 -44.49 5.48
CA PRO A 64 17.59 -44.30 4.41
C PRO A 64 16.95 -44.32 3.01
N LEU A 65 17.37 -43.41 2.11
CA LEU A 65 17.66 -43.68 0.68
C LEU A 65 18.16 -42.46 -0.13
N HIS A 66 18.61 -42.77 -1.35
CA HIS A 66 19.72 -42.29 -2.18
C HIS A 66 19.29 -41.37 -3.36
N VAL A 67 20.22 -40.56 -3.93
CA VAL A 67 19.96 -39.68 -5.08
C VAL A 67 21.19 -39.63 -6.02
N GLU A 68 20.95 -39.68 -7.34
CA GLU A 68 21.89 -39.35 -8.43
C GLU A 68 21.35 -38.17 -9.26
N ASP A 69 22.28 -37.42 -9.88
CA ASP A 69 22.15 -36.08 -10.49
C ASP A 69 22.65 -36.09 -11.95
N LEU A 70 22.07 -35.28 -12.84
CA LEU A 70 22.54 -35.11 -14.23
C LEU A 70 22.31 -33.67 -14.76
N THR A 71 23.42 -33.05 -15.16
CA THR A 71 23.60 -31.67 -15.66
C THR A 71 23.55 -31.52 -17.19
N SER A 72 23.26 -30.28 -17.61
CA SER A 72 22.98 -29.76 -18.97
C SER A 72 24.21 -29.21 -19.74
N GLN A 73 23.92 -28.60 -20.92
CA GLN A 73 24.67 -27.56 -21.71
C GLN A 73 25.22 -28.05 -23.06
N SER A 74 25.39 -27.30 -24.17
CA SER A 74 25.01 -25.96 -24.70
C SER A 74 25.68 -25.85 -26.11
N GLU A 75 25.45 -24.74 -26.84
CA GLU A 75 26.41 -23.98 -27.71
C GLU A 75 26.04 -23.74 -29.21
N VAL A 76 26.78 -22.85 -29.91
CA VAL A 76 26.53 -21.44 -30.35
C VAL A 76 27.16 -21.24 -31.79
N VAL A 77 26.97 -20.05 -32.42
CA VAL A 77 27.78 -19.32 -33.46
C VAL A 77 27.82 -19.81 -34.95
N GLU A 78 28.08 -19.05 -36.06
CA GLU A 78 28.38 -17.63 -36.47
C GLU A 78 28.30 -17.53 -38.04
N ALA A 79 28.43 -16.33 -38.67
CA ALA A 79 28.36 -16.07 -40.15
C ALA A 79 29.64 -15.40 -40.73
N PRO A 80 29.91 -15.40 -42.07
CA PRO A 80 29.98 -14.11 -42.83
C PRO A 80 29.72 -14.08 -44.38
N GLN A 81 29.12 -12.94 -44.80
CA GLN A 81 29.03 -12.08 -46.03
C GLN A 81 29.63 -12.41 -47.44
N SER A 82 28.85 -12.16 -48.54
CA SER A 82 29.07 -11.11 -49.60
C SER A 82 28.23 -11.27 -50.91
N GLN A 83 27.08 -10.57 -51.08
CA GLN A 83 26.39 -10.37 -52.38
C GLN A 83 25.33 -9.23 -52.38
N THR A 84 25.74 -7.97 -52.12
CA THR A 84 24.85 -6.90 -51.63
C THR A 84 24.39 -5.87 -52.67
N CYS A 85 23.54 -6.26 -53.62
CA CYS A 85 22.63 -5.29 -54.26
C CYS A 85 21.28 -5.90 -54.65
N ILE A 86 21.25 -7.16 -55.12
CA ILE A 86 19.99 -7.89 -55.38
C ILE A 86 19.44 -8.49 -54.07
N ASP A 87 20.31 -8.72 -53.09
CA ASP A 87 19.97 -9.31 -51.79
C ASP A 87 19.33 -8.30 -50.82
N LEU A 88 19.59 -6.99 -50.96
CA LEU A 88 19.00 -5.97 -50.07
C LEU A 88 17.51 -5.75 -50.33
N ASP A 89 17.07 -5.78 -51.59
CA ASP A 89 15.65 -5.67 -51.93
C ASP A 89 14.88 -6.95 -51.52
N ALA A 90 15.46 -8.13 -51.75
CA ALA A 90 14.88 -9.38 -51.27
C ALA A 90 14.86 -9.47 -49.73
N GLN A 91 15.88 -8.95 -49.04
CA GLN A 91 15.89 -8.84 -47.57
C GLN A 91 14.86 -7.83 -47.08
N ARG A 92 14.67 -6.71 -47.79
CA ARG A 92 13.66 -5.71 -47.49
C ARG A 92 12.26 -6.29 -47.64
N ASP A 93 11.98 -7.01 -48.73
CA ASP A 93 10.67 -7.65 -48.95
C ASP A 93 10.40 -8.75 -47.92
N ARG A 94 11.41 -9.56 -47.57
CA ARG A 94 11.30 -10.53 -46.46
C ARG A 94 11.06 -9.86 -45.11
N LEU A 95 11.62 -8.67 -44.89
CA LEU A 95 11.42 -7.93 -43.64
C LEU A 95 10.01 -7.33 -43.58
N ILE A 96 9.49 -6.85 -44.71
CA ILE A 96 8.11 -6.39 -44.84
C ILE A 96 7.14 -7.55 -44.62
N GLU A 97 7.36 -8.72 -45.24
CA GLU A 97 6.52 -9.91 -45.06
C GLU A 97 6.56 -10.42 -43.61
N LYS A 98 7.73 -10.40 -42.95
CA LYS A 98 7.85 -10.70 -41.52
C LYS A 98 7.08 -9.71 -40.65
N TYR A 99 7.16 -8.41 -40.96
CA TYR A 99 6.42 -7.38 -40.23
C TYR A 99 4.91 -7.53 -40.44
N GLU A 100 4.45 -7.79 -41.66
CA GLU A 100 3.04 -8.00 -41.98
C GLU A 100 2.48 -9.25 -41.30
N THR A 101 3.23 -10.35 -41.29
CA THR A 101 2.85 -11.58 -40.59
C THR A 101 2.85 -11.41 -39.07
N GLU A 102 3.80 -10.68 -38.48
CA GLU A 102 3.75 -10.33 -37.05
C GLU A 102 2.58 -9.42 -36.71
N MET A 103 2.30 -8.42 -37.55
CA MET A 103 1.15 -7.52 -37.35
C MET A 103 -0.18 -8.26 -37.47
N ALA A 104 -0.28 -9.23 -38.38
CA ALA A 104 -1.46 -10.10 -38.50
C ALA A 104 -1.64 -10.95 -37.23
N LYS A 105 -0.58 -11.63 -36.76
CA LYS A 105 -0.60 -12.41 -35.51
C LYS A 105 -0.99 -11.55 -34.30
N LEU A 106 -0.48 -10.32 -34.22
CA LEU A 106 -0.77 -9.41 -33.11
C LEU A 106 -2.24 -8.96 -33.12
N LYS A 107 -2.82 -8.73 -34.31
CA LYS A 107 -4.25 -8.41 -34.48
C LYS A 107 -5.13 -9.60 -34.10
N ASP A 108 -4.80 -10.79 -34.58
CA ASP A 108 -5.55 -12.02 -34.27
C ASP A 108 -5.52 -12.31 -32.76
N LEU A 109 -4.36 -12.13 -32.11
CA LEU A 109 -4.22 -12.30 -30.67
C LEU A 109 -5.10 -11.29 -29.92
N HIS A 110 -5.06 -10.01 -30.31
CA HIS A 110 -5.87 -8.96 -29.69
C HIS A 110 -7.38 -9.21 -29.88
N GLU A 111 -7.79 -9.74 -31.02
CA GLU A 111 -9.18 -10.11 -31.27
C GLU A 111 -9.61 -11.33 -30.43
N CYS A 112 -8.75 -12.34 -30.30
CA CYS A 112 -8.95 -13.47 -29.39
C CYS A 112 -9.09 -13.00 -27.93
N GLU A 113 -8.16 -12.17 -27.44
CA GLU A 113 -8.19 -11.61 -26.08
C GLU A 113 -9.44 -10.76 -25.83
N LYS A 114 -9.87 -9.97 -26.83
CA LYS A 114 -11.10 -9.19 -26.75
C LYS A 114 -12.34 -10.09 -26.61
N ASN A 115 -12.40 -11.18 -27.39
CA ASN A 115 -13.50 -12.14 -27.34
C ASN A 115 -13.52 -12.93 -26.02
N GLU A 116 -12.36 -13.32 -25.51
CA GLU A 116 -12.23 -13.97 -24.20
C GLU A 116 -12.68 -13.04 -23.07
N LYS A 117 -12.25 -11.77 -23.10
CA LYS A 117 -12.68 -10.75 -22.15
C LYS A 117 -14.20 -10.54 -22.20
N GLU A 118 -14.81 -10.53 -23.38
CA GLU A 118 -16.26 -10.42 -23.52
C GLU A 118 -16.98 -11.65 -22.94
N SER A 119 -16.45 -12.85 -23.14
CA SER A 119 -16.96 -14.10 -22.55
C SER A 119 -16.90 -14.04 -21.01
N ILE A 120 -15.77 -13.62 -20.44
CA ILE A 120 -15.60 -13.45 -18.99
C ILE A 120 -16.60 -12.43 -18.43
N LEU A 121 -16.81 -11.31 -19.11
CA LEU A 121 -17.79 -10.29 -18.69
C LEU A 121 -19.21 -10.85 -18.64
N LYS A 122 -19.62 -11.65 -19.64
CA LYS A 122 -20.92 -12.33 -19.65
C LYS A 122 -21.06 -13.32 -18.50
N GLN A 123 -20.01 -14.07 -18.18
CA GLN A 123 -20.01 -14.98 -17.02
C GLN A 123 -20.14 -14.21 -15.69
N ILE A 124 -19.40 -13.11 -15.54
CA ILE A 124 -19.51 -12.24 -14.35
C ILE A 124 -20.93 -11.70 -14.20
N GLU A 125 -21.57 -11.28 -15.30
CA GLU A 125 -22.94 -10.77 -15.29
C GLU A 125 -23.95 -11.86 -14.90
N SER A 126 -23.83 -13.07 -15.46
CA SER A 126 -24.65 -14.22 -15.07
C SER A 126 -24.51 -14.54 -13.58
N ILE A 127 -23.28 -14.61 -13.07
CA ILE A 127 -23.00 -14.86 -11.66
C ILE A 127 -23.61 -13.75 -10.79
N LYS A 128 -23.49 -12.48 -11.20
CA LYS A 128 -24.05 -11.34 -10.48
C LYS A 128 -25.57 -11.44 -10.36
N ASP A 129 -26.24 -11.85 -11.43
CA ASP A 129 -27.70 -11.99 -11.44
C ASP A 129 -28.17 -13.21 -10.63
N GLU A 130 -27.42 -14.31 -10.63
CA GLU A 130 -27.66 -15.43 -9.71
C GLU A 130 -27.53 -15.00 -8.23
N TYR A 131 -26.46 -14.27 -7.87
CA TYR A 131 -26.29 -13.77 -6.51
C TYR A 131 -27.40 -12.80 -6.10
N LYS A 132 -27.83 -11.89 -6.98
CA LYS A 132 -28.98 -11.01 -6.70
C LYS A 132 -30.24 -11.81 -6.43
N LYS A 133 -30.59 -12.78 -7.30
CA LYS A 133 -31.77 -13.64 -7.10
C LYS A 133 -31.70 -14.40 -5.77
N ASN A 134 -30.53 -14.91 -5.41
CA ASN A 134 -30.32 -15.60 -4.14
C ASN A 134 -30.49 -14.68 -2.93
N ILE A 135 -29.98 -13.44 -3.01
CA ILE A 135 -30.17 -12.42 -1.96
C ILE A 135 -31.65 -12.07 -1.82
N ASP A 136 -32.37 -11.85 -2.93
CA ASP A 136 -33.79 -11.51 -2.92
C ASP A 136 -34.63 -12.66 -2.35
N ALA A 137 -34.34 -13.91 -2.73
CA ALA A 137 -35.00 -15.10 -2.18
C ALA A 137 -34.71 -15.27 -0.68
N LEU A 138 -33.48 -14.99 -0.23
CA LEU A 138 -33.12 -15.05 1.18
C LEU A 138 -33.83 -13.95 1.98
N ASN A 139 -33.92 -12.73 1.44
CA ASN A 139 -34.66 -11.63 2.03
C ASN A 139 -36.16 -11.94 2.17
N GLU A 140 -36.78 -12.55 1.15
CA GLU A 140 -38.16 -13.02 1.24
C GLU A 140 -38.36 -14.09 2.32
N GLN A 141 -37.43 -15.05 2.43
CA GLN A 141 -37.49 -16.05 3.51
C GLN A 141 -37.33 -15.42 4.89
N MET A 142 -36.51 -14.38 5.01
CA MET A 142 -36.33 -13.63 6.25
C MET A 142 -37.59 -12.85 6.64
N CYS A 143 -38.24 -12.14 5.70
CA CYS A 143 -39.53 -11.49 5.94
C CYS A 143 -40.59 -12.50 6.40
N LYS A 144 -40.74 -13.63 5.69
CA LYS A 144 -41.69 -14.69 6.06
C LYS A 144 -41.39 -15.28 7.45
N ARG A 145 -40.12 -15.44 7.83
CA ARG A 145 -39.71 -15.89 9.17
C ARG A 145 -39.98 -14.84 10.25
N GLU A 146 -39.77 -13.57 9.95
CA GLU A 146 -40.04 -12.46 10.87
C GLU A 146 -41.54 -12.33 11.14
N GLU A 147 -42.38 -12.44 10.11
CA GLU A 147 -43.84 -12.46 10.24
C GLU A 147 -44.32 -13.61 11.14
N VAL A 148 -43.80 -14.82 10.96
CA VAL A 148 -44.12 -15.98 11.80
C VAL A 148 -43.61 -15.81 13.24
N LYS A 149 -42.44 -15.20 13.43
CA LYS A 149 -41.90 -14.89 14.76
C LYS A 149 -42.74 -13.83 15.48
N ILE A 150 -43.21 -12.80 14.78
CA ILE A 150 -44.07 -11.74 15.33
C ILE A 150 -45.41 -12.34 15.77
N ALA A 151 -46.05 -13.15 14.91
CA ALA A 151 -47.29 -13.85 15.23
C ALA A 151 -47.14 -14.77 16.46
N SER A 152 -46.06 -15.57 16.53
CA SER A 152 -45.82 -16.44 17.70
C SER A 152 -45.49 -15.65 18.98
N LYS A 153 -44.79 -14.51 18.87
CA LYS A 153 -44.46 -13.65 20.01
C LYS A 153 -45.70 -13.01 20.61
N GLU A 154 -46.65 -12.55 19.79
CA GLU A 154 -47.93 -12.01 20.26
C GLU A 154 -48.76 -13.07 20.98
N GLU A 155 -48.75 -14.31 20.50
CA GLU A 155 -49.46 -15.42 21.14
C GLU A 155 -48.81 -15.85 22.46
N ILE A 156 -47.47 -15.88 22.52
CA ILE A 156 -46.71 -16.12 23.75
C ILE A 156 -46.96 -14.99 24.77
N LEU A 157 -47.04 -13.73 24.34
CA LEU A 157 -47.34 -12.60 25.22
C LEU A 157 -48.74 -12.70 25.81
N ARG A 158 -49.76 -13.02 25.01
CA ARG A 158 -51.12 -13.29 25.52
C ARG A 158 -51.13 -14.45 26.50
N ARG A 159 -50.39 -15.53 26.21
CA ARG A 159 -50.28 -16.68 27.12
C ARG A 159 -49.60 -16.31 28.44
N ILE A 160 -48.57 -15.47 28.40
CA ILE A 160 -47.88 -14.95 29.59
C ILE A 160 -48.80 -14.01 30.39
N GLU A 161 -49.63 -13.19 29.75
CA GLU A 161 -50.59 -12.33 30.45
C GLU A 161 -51.69 -13.14 31.16
N ILE A 162 -52.22 -14.16 30.49
CA ILE A 162 -53.18 -15.10 31.09
C ILE A 162 -52.54 -15.84 32.27
N LEU A 163 -51.29 -16.32 32.11
CA LEU A 163 -50.54 -16.96 33.18
C LEU A 163 -50.20 -15.99 34.32
N LYS A 164 -49.84 -14.74 34.03
CA LYS A 164 -49.59 -13.70 35.06
C LYS A 164 -50.86 -13.38 35.84
N ALA A 165 -52.01 -13.26 35.17
CA ALA A 165 -53.30 -13.06 35.82
C ALA A 165 -53.67 -14.27 36.70
N SER A 166 -53.35 -15.48 36.25
CA SER A 166 -53.53 -16.73 37.00
C SER A 166 -52.53 -16.92 38.15
N MET A 167 -51.32 -16.33 38.07
CA MET A 167 -50.23 -16.55 39.05
C MET A 167 -50.15 -15.49 40.16
N ILE A 168 -50.97 -14.44 40.14
CA ILE A 168 -51.00 -13.40 41.20
C ILE A 168 -51.70 -13.88 42.49
N GLY A 169 -52.07 -15.16 42.60
CA GLY A 169 -52.69 -15.79 43.77
C GLY A 169 -51.79 -16.69 44.62
N GLY A 170 -50.53 -16.31 44.87
CA GLY A 170 -49.67 -17.04 45.81
C GLY A 170 -49.79 -16.51 47.25
N GLU A 171 -50.00 -17.41 48.21
CA GLU A 171 -50.22 -17.19 49.67
C GLU A 171 -49.19 -16.28 50.40
N LYS A 172 -48.12 -15.82 49.72
CA LYS A 172 -47.06 -14.93 50.24
C LYS A 172 -46.86 -13.64 49.42
N ALA A 173 -47.86 -13.19 48.67
CA ALA A 173 -47.76 -11.97 47.84
C ALA A 173 -47.54 -10.67 48.66
N ASN A 174 -47.89 -10.67 49.94
CA ASN A 174 -47.82 -9.48 50.81
C ASN A 174 -46.56 -9.37 51.69
N ASP A 175 -45.56 -10.26 51.53
CA ASP A 175 -44.29 -10.17 52.27
C ASP A 175 -43.37 -9.07 51.71
N LYS A 176 -43.49 -7.86 52.29
CA LYS A 176 -42.67 -6.68 51.92
C LYS A 176 -41.16 -6.95 52.03
N GLU A 177 -40.73 -7.76 53.01
CA GLU A 177 -39.31 -8.06 53.22
C GLU A 177 -38.69 -8.87 52.07
N LEU A 178 -39.43 -9.84 51.53
CA LEU A 178 -38.92 -10.70 50.45
C LEU A 178 -38.82 -9.93 49.12
N SER A 179 -39.74 -8.98 48.90
CA SER A 179 -39.71 -8.03 47.79
C SER A 179 -38.51 -7.08 47.90
N GLU A 180 -38.26 -6.50 49.08
CA GLU A 180 -37.11 -5.62 49.29
C GLU A 180 -35.77 -6.34 49.14
N LYS A 181 -35.68 -7.59 49.60
CA LYS A 181 -34.46 -8.42 49.47
C LYS A 181 -34.16 -8.73 48.00
N ARG A 182 -35.19 -9.01 47.20
CA ARG A 182 -35.07 -9.18 45.73
C ARG A 182 -34.68 -7.86 45.04
N ARG A 183 -35.27 -6.73 45.45
CA ARG A 183 -34.93 -5.40 44.92
C ARG A 183 -33.47 -5.03 45.20
N LYS A 184 -32.98 -5.28 46.43
CA LYS A 184 -31.58 -5.06 46.81
C LYS A 184 -30.61 -5.94 46.01
N LYS A 185 -30.94 -7.22 45.81
CA LYS A 185 -30.13 -8.12 44.97
C LYS A 185 -30.08 -7.68 43.50
N LYS A 186 -31.21 -7.23 42.94
CA LYS A 186 -31.28 -6.67 41.58
C LYS A 186 -30.40 -5.43 41.44
N LEU A 187 -30.54 -4.47 42.36
CA LEU A 187 -29.76 -3.22 42.35
C LEU A 187 -28.25 -3.47 42.51
N ALA A 188 -27.86 -4.45 43.34
CA ALA A 188 -26.45 -4.82 43.52
C ALA A 188 -25.85 -5.46 42.26
N ALA A 189 -26.61 -6.32 41.58
CA ALA A 189 -26.19 -6.91 40.30
C ALA A 189 -26.03 -5.83 39.21
N GLU A 190 -26.96 -4.88 39.14
CA GLU A 190 -26.94 -3.77 38.18
C GLU A 190 -25.76 -2.81 38.43
N ARG A 191 -25.48 -2.47 39.70
CA ARG A 191 -24.30 -1.70 40.08
C ARG A 191 -23.00 -2.41 39.74
N ARG A 192 -22.92 -3.73 39.95
CA ARG A 192 -21.75 -4.54 39.61
C ARG A 192 -21.53 -4.58 38.10
N LEU A 193 -22.60 -4.70 37.32
CA LEU A 193 -22.54 -4.67 35.86
C LEU A 193 -22.06 -3.31 35.33
N SER A 194 -22.60 -2.22 35.88
CA SER A 194 -22.21 -0.85 35.53
C SER A 194 -20.74 -0.56 35.87
N ALA A 195 -20.24 -1.05 37.01
CA ALA A 195 -18.83 -0.92 37.39
C ALA A 195 -17.89 -1.66 36.42
N ILE A 196 -18.26 -2.88 35.98
CA ILE A 196 -17.49 -3.64 34.99
C ILE A 196 -17.47 -2.91 33.64
N ALA A 197 -18.61 -2.38 33.19
CA ALA A 197 -18.69 -1.61 31.95
C ALA A 197 -17.81 -0.35 31.97
N HIS A 198 -17.80 0.37 33.10
CA HIS A 198 -16.97 1.57 33.28
C HIS A 198 -15.47 1.25 33.33
N VAL A 199 -15.07 0.13 33.93
CA VAL A 199 -13.66 -0.32 33.94
C VAL A 199 -13.20 -0.72 32.55
N LEU A 200 -14.05 -1.40 31.77
CA LEU A 200 -13.76 -1.77 30.38
C LEU A 200 -13.69 -0.55 29.44
N ALA A 201 -14.55 0.45 29.63
CA ALA A 201 -14.51 1.70 28.89
C ALA A 201 -13.25 2.54 29.20
N LYS A 202 -12.72 2.46 30.44
CA LYS A 202 -11.49 3.18 30.82
C LYS A 202 -10.21 2.54 30.23
N ILE A 203 -10.31 1.31 29.71
CA ILE A 203 -9.24 0.59 29.02
C ILE A 203 -9.19 0.94 27.50
N GLU A 204 -10.10 1.80 27.01
CA GLU A 204 -10.26 2.22 25.59
C GLU A 204 -9.06 2.91 24.91
N MET A 205 -7.87 2.91 25.50
CA MET A 205 -6.66 3.50 24.87
C MET A 205 -5.81 2.51 24.08
N ASN A 206 -6.15 1.22 24.01
CA ASN A 206 -5.39 0.24 23.23
C ASN A 206 -6.26 -0.48 22.18
N GLU A 207 -5.61 -0.83 21.08
CA GLU A 207 -6.15 -1.37 19.81
C GLU A 207 -6.85 -2.75 19.94
N ASP A 208 -6.92 -3.34 21.13
CA ASP A 208 -7.38 -4.71 21.36
C ASP A 208 -8.86 -4.81 21.76
N ARG A 209 -9.74 -4.04 21.11
CA ARG A 209 -11.20 -4.22 21.25
C ARG A 209 -11.72 -5.51 20.59
N GLU A 210 -10.82 -6.29 20.00
CA GLU A 210 -11.11 -7.53 19.28
C GLU A 210 -11.33 -8.72 20.22
N ILE A 211 -10.78 -8.67 21.44
CA ILE A 211 -10.79 -9.81 22.38
C ILE A 211 -12.15 -9.97 23.11
N LEU A 212 -13.05 -8.98 23.03
CA LEU A 212 -14.40 -9.07 23.60
C LEU A 212 -15.46 -9.54 22.59
N GLN A 213 -15.06 -10.21 21.50
CA GLN A 213 -15.96 -10.62 20.40
C GLN A 213 -16.91 -11.79 20.70
N ASN A 214 -16.77 -12.50 21.83
CA ASN A 214 -17.52 -13.76 22.03
C ASN A 214 -18.74 -13.66 22.96
N GLN A 215 -19.25 -12.46 23.29
CA GLN A 215 -20.43 -12.31 24.15
C GLN A 215 -21.38 -11.18 23.71
N TYR A 216 -21.72 -11.09 22.42
CA TYR A 216 -22.81 -10.22 22.01
C TYR A 216 -24.14 -10.88 22.35
N LYS A 217 -24.95 -10.20 23.17
CA LYS A 217 -26.28 -10.68 23.58
C LYS A 217 -27.35 -10.43 22.51
N ASP A 218 -27.05 -9.60 21.50
CA ASP A 218 -27.98 -9.22 20.44
C ASP A 218 -27.23 -8.83 19.14
N ILE A 219 -27.78 -9.23 17.98
CA ILE A 219 -27.20 -8.99 16.64
C ILE A 219 -27.20 -7.48 16.31
N SER A 220 -28.19 -6.76 16.83
CA SER A 220 -28.32 -5.31 16.71
C SER A 220 -27.09 -4.56 17.27
N GLN A 221 -26.61 -5.00 18.43
CA GLN A 221 -25.44 -4.40 19.10
C GLN A 221 -24.15 -4.71 18.34
N GLU A 222 -24.02 -5.90 17.78
CA GLU A 222 -22.87 -6.24 16.92
C GLU A 222 -22.84 -5.35 15.67
N LEU A 223 -24.00 -5.15 15.05
CA LEU A 223 -24.12 -4.32 13.85
C LEU A 223 -23.79 -2.85 14.12
N GLU A 224 -24.22 -2.31 15.25
CA GLU A 224 -23.91 -0.93 15.67
C GLU A 224 -22.39 -0.74 15.92
N LEU A 225 -21.77 -1.67 16.65
CA LEU A 225 -20.33 -1.63 16.91
C LEU A 225 -19.49 -1.78 15.64
N LYS A 226 -19.86 -2.73 14.76
CA LYS A 226 -19.21 -2.89 13.44
C LYS A 226 -19.40 -1.65 12.59
N SER A 227 -20.57 -1.02 12.63
CA SER A 227 -20.86 0.23 11.91
C SER A 227 -20.00 1.39 12.40
N ASP A 228 -19.77 1.49 13.71
CA ASP A 228 -18.89 2.49 14.31
C ASP A 228 -17.42 2.26 13.96
N ILE A 229 -16.95 1.00 13.99
CA ILE A 229 -15.60 0.63 13.55
C ILE A 229 -15.42 1.00 12.07
N LEU A 230 -16.38 0.66 11.21
CA LEU A 230 -16.41 1.07 9.81
C LEU A 230 -16.36 2.60 9.66
N ARG A 231 -17.07 3.34 10.51
CA ARG A 231 -17.02 4.82 10.51
C ARG A 231 -15.62 5.33 10.83
N LYS A 232 -14.94 4.75 11.83
CA LYS A 232 -13.55 5.09 12.19
C LYS A 232 -12.58 4.80 11.04
N TYR A 233 -12.66 3.61 10.44
CA TYR A 233 -11.80 3.27 9.30
C TYR A 233 -12.08 4.15 8.07
N ARG A 234 -13.35 4.46 7.77
CA ARG A 234 -13.70 5.42 6.71
C ARG A 234 -13.10 6.80 6.96
N TYR A 235 -13.12 7.29 8.20
CA TYR A 235 -12.46 8.55 8.55
C TYR A 235 -10.94 8.47 8.35
N LYS A 236 -10.31 7.37 8.78
CA LYS A 236 -8.87 7.13 8.60
C LYS A 236 -8.48 7.09 7.12
N VAL A 237 -9.27 6.41 6.28
CA VAL A 237 -9.07 6.38 4.82
C VAL A 237 -9.15 7.79 4.24
N ARG A 238 -10.21 8.56 4.54
CA ARG A 238 -10.33 9.95 4.06
C ARG A 238 -9.19 10.85 4.51
N ALA A 239 -8.71 10.67 5.74
CA ALA A 239 -7.56 11.42 6.26
C ALA A 239 -6.29 11.09 5.46
N LEU A 240 -6.02 9.80 5.22
CA LEU A 240 -4.88 9.37 4.40
C LEU A 240 -4.99 9.82 2.93
N GLU A 241 -6.19 9.77 2.34
CA GLU A 241 -6.45 10.30 1.00
C GLU A 241 -6.15 11.81 0.91
N LYS A 242 -6.55 12.57 1.94
CA LYS A 242 -6.22 14.00 2.03
C LYS A 242 -4.70 14.20 2.15
N ASP A 243 -4.02 13.42 2.99
CA ASP A 243 -2.57 13.50 3.13
C ASP A 243 -1.87 13.21 1.79
N ILE A 244 -2.30 12.19 1.05
CA ILE A 244 -1.77 11.88 -0.29
C ILE A 244 -1.94 13.07 -1.23
N LYS A 245 -3.14 13.66 -1.27
CA LYS A 245 -3.41 14.82 -2.13
C LYS A 245 -2.54 16.03 -1.74
N ASP A 246 -2.38 16.26 -0.44
CA ASP A 246 -1.53 17.33 0.07
C ASP A 246 -0.06 17.11 -0.35
N LEU A 247 0.47 15.88 -0.22
CA LEU A 247 1.82 15.52 -0.71
C LEU A 247 1.95 15.75 -2.22
N GLN A 248 0.98 15.28 -3.02
CA GLN A 248 1.02 15.47 -4.46
C GLN A 248 1.07 16.95 -4.84
N SER A 249 0.31 17.80 -4.14
CA SER A 249 0.36 19.24 -4.36
C SER A 249 1.71 19.87 -3.98
N GLU A 250 2.37 19.36 -2.93
CA GLU A 250 3.73 19.79 -2.56
C GLU A 250 4.73 19.42 -3.66
N PHE A 251 4.69 18.16 -4.11
CA PHE A 251 5.53 17.69 -5.21
C PHE A 251 5.31 18.46 -6.51
N GLU A 252 4.08 18.82 -6.83
CA GLU A 252 3.77 19.63 -8.01
C GLU A 252 4.39 21.03 -7.92
N ARG A 253 4.27 21.70 -6.77
CA ARG A 253 4.90 23.01 -6.54
C ARG A 253 6.42 22.93 -6.65
N GLU A 254 7.05 21.97 -5.97
CA GLU A 254 8.50 21.76 -6.07
C GLU A 254 8.92 21.47 -7.51
N ARG A 255 8.16 20.66 -8.25
CA ARG A 255 8.43 20.37 -9.66
C ARG A 255 8.37 21.63 -10.50
N GLU A 256 7.40 22.51 -10.27
CA GLU A 256 7.29 23.79 -10.96
C GLU A 256 8.50 24.69 -10.68
N ASP A 257 8.94 24.79 -9.43
CA ASP A 257 10.12 25.55 -9.02
C ASP A 257 11.42 25.02 -9.67
N TYR A 258 11.58 23.69 -9.72
CA TYR A 258 12.71 23.06 -10.41
C TYR A 258 12.67 23.35 -11.91
N LEU A 259 11.50 23.24 -12.54
CA LEU A 259 11.34 23.55 -13.97
C LEU A 259 11.62 25.03 -14.27
N GLU A 260 11.22 25.95 -13.38
CA GLU A 260 11.56 27.37 -13.53
C GLU A 260 13.07 27.60 -13.39
N SER A 261 13.72 26.91 -12.45
CA SER A 261 15.18 26.97 -12.28
C SER A 261 15.92 26.47 -13.52
N ILE A 262 15.49 25.34 -14.09
CA ILE A 262 16.04 24.79 -15.34
C ILE A 262 15.84 25.79 -16.48
N ARG A 263 14.64 26.37 -16.64
CA ARG A 263 14.37 27.39 -17.68
C ARG A 263 15.29 28.60 -17.55
N LYS A 264 15.53 29.09 -16.32
CA LYS A 264 16.45 30.21 -16.06
C LYS A 264 17.89 29.82 -16.37
N GLN A 265 18.32 28.62 -15.99
CA GLN A 265 19.66 28.10 -16.32
C GLN A 265 19.85 27.94 -17.82
N ASP A 266 18.88 27.37 -18.54
CA ASP A 266 18.90 27.24 -20.00
C ASP A 266 19.00 28.61 -20.70
N MET A 267 18.26 29.60 -20.20
CA MET A 267 18.34 30.97 -20.72
C MET A 267 19.75 31.55 -20.52
N ASN A 268 20.35 31.36 -19.35
CA ASN A 268 21.71 31.82 -19.06
C ASN A 268 22.75 31.09 -19.93
N ILE A 269 22.61 29.77 -20.14
CA ILE A 269 23.49 28.99 -21.01
C ILE A 269 23.42 29.52 -22.45
N LYS A 270 22.20 29.77 -22.97
CA LYS A 270 22.03 30.35 -24.31
C LYS A 270 22.68 31.73 -24.44
N LEU A 271 22.50 32.60 -23.45
CA LEU A 271 23.14 33.92 -23.43
C LEU A 271 24.67 33.80 -23.42
N LEU A 272 25.23 32.95 -22.56
CA LEU A 272 26.68 32.74 -22.49
C LEU A 272 27.23 32.13 -23.79
N SER A 273 26.49 31.24 -24.46
CA SER A 273 26.86 30.71 -25.78
C SER A 273 26.90 31.80 -26.85
N GLN A 274 25.90 32.69 -26.89
CA GLN A 274 25.88 33.79 -27.84
C GLN A 274 27.04 34.78 -27.60
N ILE A 275 27.35 35.07 -26.34
CA ILE A 275 28.48 35.92 -25.98
C ILE A 275 29.80 35.25 -26.39
N SER A 276 29.97 33.95 -26.12
CA SER A 276 31.21 33.23 -26.44
C SER A 276 31.45 33.13 -27.95
N GLU A 277 30.40 32.90 -28.74
CA GLU A 277 30.46 32.92 -30.21
C GLU A 277 30.90 34.30 -30.73
N LYS A 278 30.29 35.38 -30.21
CA LYS A 278 30.67 36.76 -30.57
C LYS A 278 32.09 37.10 -30.17
N LEU A 279 32.57 36.59 -29.05
CA LEU A 279 33.96 36.76 -28.63
C LEU A 279 34.90 35.97 -29.53
N ALA A 280 34.59 34.71 -29.86
CA ALA A 280 35.40 33.85 -30.73
C ALA A 280 35.58 34.46 -32.14
N GLU A 281 34.53 35.07 -32.71
CA GLU A 281 34.62 35.79 -33.99
C GLU A 281 35.65 36.94 -33.97
N ASN A 282 35.76 37.62 -32.81
CA ASN A 282 36.64 38.78 -32.60
C ASN A 282 38.06 38.41 -32.12
N MET A 283 38.32 37.14 -31.81
CA MET A 283 39.65 36.67 -31.39
C MET A 283 40.63 36.64 -32.57
N LYS A 284 41.91 36.89 -32.30
CA LYS A 284 42.98 36.83 -33.32
C LYS A 284 42.98 35.47 -34.02
N LYS A 285 43.20 35.46 -35.34
CA LYS A 285 43.18 34.24 -36.18
C LYS A 285 44.19 33.17 -35.74
N GLU A 286 45.25 33.59 -35.06
CA GLU A 286 46.37 32.74 -34.62
C GLU A 286 46.20 32.18 -33.20
N CYS A 287 45.03 32.37 -32.59
CA CYS A 287 44.72 31.85 -31.26
C CYS A 287 43.96 30.52 -31.36
N ASN A 288 44.43 29.49 -30.66
CA ASN A 288 43.74 28.19 -30.58
C ASN A 288 42.32 28.29 -30.01
N TYR A 289 42.03 29.30 -29.19
CA TYR A 289 40.69 29.52 -28.61
C TYR A 289 39.64 30.08 -29.59
N ARG A 290 40.01 30.31 -30.86
CA ARG A 290 39.06 30.71 -31.90
C ARG A 290 38.16 29.56 -32.35
N ASP A 291 38.68 28.32 -32.32
CA ASP A 291 37.91 27.12 -32.63
C ASP A 291 37.33 26.51 -31.36
N LEU A 292 36.08 26.88 -31.06
CA LEU A 292 35.37 26.40 -29.88
C LEU A 292 35.13 24.89 -29.89
N GLU A 293 35.07 24.25 -31.07
CA GLU A 293 34.79 22.81 -31.16
C GLU A 293 36.02 21.99 -30.78
N SER A 294 37.21 22.39 -31.26
CA SER A 294 38.47 21.76 -30.85
C SER A 294 38.73 21.89 -29.35
N ILE A 295 38.34 23.01 -28.73
CA ILE A 295 38.43 23.19 -27.26
C ILE A 295 37.50 22.21 -26.53
N LYS A 296 36.26 22.02 -27.01
CA LYS A 296 35.32 21.08 -26.39
C LYS A 296 35.81 19.64 -26.47
N GLU A 297 36.40 19.24 -27.59
CA GLU A 297 36.97 17.90 -27.77
C GLU A 297 38.15 17.64 -26.82
N GLN A 298 38.96 18.66 -26.54
CA GLN A 298 40.11 18.57 -25.63
C GLN A 298 39.75 18.81 -24.16
N ALA A 299 38.52 19.25 -23.87
CA ALA A 299 38.07 19.55 -22.52
C ALA A 299 37.81 18.25 -21.75
N VAL A 300 38.38 18.14 -20.55
CA VAL A 300 38.21 16.97 -19.68
C VAL A 300 37.43 17.35 -18.45
N TRP A 301 36.33 16.64 -18.17
CA TRP A 301 35.58 16.80 -16.92
C TRP A 301 36.36 16.22 -15.74
N LEU A 302 36.57 17.03 -14.70
CA LEU A 302 37.21 16.61 -13.46
C LEU A 302 36.16 16.50 -12.35
N GLU A 303 35.74 15.27 -12.01
CA GLU A 303 34.72 15.02 -10.98
C GLU A 303 35.09 15.59 -9.61
N ASP A 304 36.35 15.47 -9.19
CA ASP A 304 36.82 15.95 -7.88
C ASP A 304 36.66 17.46 -7.70
N SER A 305 36.71 18.23 -8.80
CA SER A 305 36.64 19.69 -8.78
C SER A 305 35.36 20.26 -9.38
N GLN A 306 34.50 19.40 -9.94
CA GLN A 306 33.25 19.75 -10.63
C GLN A 306 33.45 20.82 -11.72
N LYS A 307 34.55 20.72 -12.48
CA LYS A 307 34.92 21.68 -13.53
C LYS A 307 35.56 20.99 -14.74
N PHE A 308 35.44 21.62 -15.90
CA PHE A 308 36.20 21.23 -17.10
C PHE A 308 37.63 21.78 -17.03
N LYS A 309 38.62 20.92 -17.25
CA LYS A 309 40.00 21.32 -17.56
C LYS A 309 40.08 21.64 -19.06
N LEU A 310 40.38 22.89 -19.38
CA LEU A 310 40.52 23.37 -20.76
C LEU A 310 42.00 23.30 -21.22
N PRO A 311 42.26 23.18 -22.54
CA PRO A 311 43.61 23.22 -23.10
C PRO A 311 44.29 24.57 -22.86
N GLU A 312 45.63 24.60 -22.78
CA GLU A 312 46.37 25.85 -22.54
C GLU A 312 46.20 26.85 -23.70
N LEU A 313 46.20 28.15 -23.38
CA LEU A 313 46.08 29.22 -24.37
C LEU A 313 47.39 29.36 -25.15
N ILE A 314 47.32 29.13 -26.46
CA ILE A 314 48.44 29.31 -27.39
C ILE A 314 48.10 30.48 -28.32
N VAL A 315 48.95 31.49 -28.32
CA VAL A 315 48.86 32.65 -29.22
C VAL A 315 50.16 32.70 -30.01
N HIS A 316 50.11 32.37 -31.30
CA HIS A 316 51.24 32.66 -32.18
C HIS A 316 51.35 34.18 -32.39
N ARG A 317 52.59 34.67 -32.45
CA ARG A 317 52.95 36.07 -32.19
C ARG A 317 53.32 36.80 -33.46
#